data_AF-A0A9X8VHV1-F1
#
_entry.id   AF-A0A9X8VHV1-F1
#
_cell.length_a   1.000
_cell.length_b   1.000
_cell.length_c   1.000
_cell.angle_alpha   90.00
_cell.angle_beta   90.00
_cell.angle_gamma   90.00
#
_symmetry.space_group_name_H-M   'P 1'
#
loop_
_entity.id
_entity.type
_entity.pdbx_description
1 polymer ?
#
loop_
_entity_poly.entity_id
_entity_poly.type
_entity_poly.pdbx_seq_one_letter_code
_entity_poly.pdbx_strand_id
1 'polypeptide(L)' 'NRQEHLPRPVIDRAWDAQVRLCRRYRKLQAKGKHVNITIVAVARELAGFIWDIGRIAMSLTRQSQHQKPA' A
#
# COMPACT_ATOMS: atom_id res chain seq x y z
N ASN A 1 -7.81 15.79 -8.41
CA ASN A 1 -7.37 14.95 -7.26
C ASN A 1 -6.10 14.17 -7.62
N ARG A 2 -5.17 13.95 -6.67
CA ARG A 2 -3.87 13.26 -6.90
C ARG A 2 -3.97 11.84 -7.51
N GLN A 3 -5.12 11.18 -7.38
CA GLN A 3 -5.29 9.76 -7.74
C GLN A 3 -6.06 9.54 -9.06
N GLU A 4 -6.53 10.61 -9.73
CA GLU A 4 -7.45 10.50 -10.88
C GLU A 4 -6.91 9.71 -12.08
N HIS A 5 -5.58 9.67 -12.24
CA HIS A 5 -4.91 8.96 -13.34
C HIS A 5 -4.33 7.60 -12.93
N LEU A 6 -4.62 7.12 -11.71
CA LEU A 6 -4.09 5.85 -11.21
C LEU A 6 -5.08 4.71 -11.49
N PRO A 7 -4.59 3.49 -11.82
CA PRO A 7 -5.45 2.34 -11.95
C PRO A 7 -6.19 2.02 -10.64
N ARG A 8 -7.47 1.64 -10.75
CA ARG A 8 -8.31 1.27 -9.59
C ARG A 8 -7.62 0.29 -8.63
N PRO A 9 -6.96 -0.79 -9.11
CA PRO A 9 -6.32 -1.75 -8.21
C PRO A 9 -5.19 -1.14 -7.36
N VAL A 10 -4.50 -0.11 -7.88
CA VAL A 10 -3.47 0.60 -7.14
C VAL A 10 -4.09 1.48 -6.05
N ILE A 11 -5.19 2.17 -6.37
CA ILE A 11 -5.91 3.03 -5.44
C ILE A 11 -6.50 2.20 -4.29
N ASP A 12 -7.21 1.12 -4.61
CA ASP A 12 -7.83 0.25 -3.62
C ASP A 12 -6.77 -0.35 -2.68
N ARG A 13 -5.63 -0.76 -3.25
CA ARG A 13 -4.54 -1.30 -2.43
C ARG A 13 -3.88 -0.26 -1.54
N ALA A 14 -3.72 0.98 -2.03
CA ALA A 14 -3.21 2.08 -1.22
C ALA A 14 -4.18 2.42 -0.07
N TRP A 15 -5.49 2.34 -0.30
CA TRP A 15 -6.50 2.54 0.72
C TRP A 15 -6.45 1.46 1.81
N ASP A 16 -6.36 0.18 1.43
CA ASP A 16 -6.17 -0.93 2.37
C ASP A 16 -4.93 -0.73 3.25
N ALA A 17 -3.84 -0.24 2.66
CA ALA A 17 -2.63 0.10 3.38
C ALA A 17 -2.90 1.14 4.46
N GLN A 18 -3.55 2.25 4.11
CA GLN A 18 -3.87 3.32 5.06
C GLN A 18 -4.71 2.80 6.22
N VAL A 19 -5.80 2.08 5.95
CA VAL A 19 -6.69 1.52 6.98
C VAL A 19 -5.93 0.59 7.91
N ARG A 20 -5.11 -0.32 7.37
CA ARG A 20 -4.34 -1.28 8.16
C ARG A 20 -3.26 -0.61 9.01
N LEU A 21 -2.49 0.32 8.43
CA LEU A 21 -1.41 1.01 9.13
C LEU A 21 -1.95 1.90 10.27
N CYS A 22 -3.04 2.63 10.04
CA CYS A 22 -3.70 3.40 11.10
C CYS A 22 -4.21 2.48 12.23
N ARG A 23 -4.83 1.35 11.88
CA ARG A 23 -5.28 0.36 12.88
C ARG A 23 -4.10 -0.23 13.66
N ARG A 24 -2.99 -0.54 12.99
CA ARG A 24 -1.77 -1.09 13.62
C ARG A 24 -1.17 -0.09 14.61
N TYR A 25 -1.03 1.17 14.19
CA TYR A 25 -0.54 2.25 15.04
C TYR A 25 -1.39 2.39 16.30
N ARG A 26 -2.71 2.55 16.15
CA ARG A 26 -3.65 2.68 17.28
C ARG A 26 -3.59 1.47 18.21
N LYS A 27 -3.49 0.25 17.67
CA LYS A 27 -3.39 -0.98 18.47
C LYS A 27 -2.11 -1.05 19.30
N LEU A 28 -0.98 -0.57 18.77
CA LEU A 28 0.29 -0.58 19.49
C LEU A 28 0.37 0.54 20.53
N GLN A 29 -0.15 1.72 20.18
CA GLN A 29 -0.35 2.84 21.13
C GLN A 29 -1.21 2.41 22.32
N ALA A 30 -2.37 1.78 22.08
CA ALA A 30 -3.26 1.29 23.14
C ALA A 30 -2.62 0.22 24.05
N LYS A 31 -1.55 -0.44 23.59
CA LYS A 31 -0.77 -1.41 24.37
C LYS A 31 0.38 -0.76 25.17
N GLY A 32 0.51 0.56 25.14
CA GLY A 32 1.59 1.28 25.84
C GLY A 32 2.99 1.01 25.29
N LYS A 33 3.11 0.58 24.01
CA LYS A 33 4.42 0.33 23.41
C LYS A 33 5.15 1.66 23.16
N HIS A 34 6.46 1.66 23.39
CA HIS A 34 7.30 2.82 23.08
C HIS A 34 7.11 3.27 21.63
N VAL A 35 7.05 4.59 21.41
CA VAL A 35 6.74 5.19 20.11
C VAL A 35 7.64 4.64 19.00
N ASN A 36 8.95 4.49 19.24
CA ASN A 36 9.88 3.94 18.25
C ASN A 36 9.52 2.50 17.83
N ILE A 37 9.07 1.65 18.75
CA ILE A 37 8.64 0.28 18.42
C ILE A 37 7.39 0.33 17.53
N THR A 38 6.45 1.22 17.86
CA THR A 38 5.24 1.43 17.07
C THR A 38 5.56 1.91 15.66
N ILE A 39 6.44 2.92 15.53
CA ILE A 39 6.84 3.47 14.23
C ILE A 39 7.59 2.44 13.39
N VAL A 40 8.54 1.71 13.97
CA VAL A 40 9.29 0.67 13.24
C VAL A 40 8.36 -0.45 12.75
N ALA A 41 7.38 -0.87 13.58
CA ALA A 41 6.41 -1.87 13.17
C ALA A 41 5.53 -1.38 12.00
N VAL A 42 5.08 -0.13 12.04
CA VAL A 42 4.29 0.49 10.96
C VAL A 42 5.13 0.66 9.69
N ALA A 43 6.37 1.11 9.80
CA ALA A 43 7.28 1.29 8.66
C ALA A 43 7.58 -0.04 7.95
N ARG A 44 7.77 -1.13 8.70
CA ARG A 44 7.94 -2.47 8.13
C ARG A 44 6.72 -2.93 7.35
N GLU A 45 5.51 -2.71 7.88
CA GLU A 45 4.28 -3.03 7.16
C GLU A 45 4.11 -2.15 5.90
N LEU A 46 4.46 -0.85 5.99
CA LEU A 46 4.40 0.08 4.86
C LEU A 46 5.31 -0.36 3.71
N ALA A 47 6.54 -0.80 3.99
CA ALA A 47 7.45 -1.30 2.95
C ALA A 47 6.84 -2.49 2.17
N GLY A 48 6.14 -3.38 2.87
CA GLY A 48 5.40 -4.48 2.24
C GLY A 48 4.29 -4.01 1.31
N PHE A 49 3.53 -2.98 1.71
CA PHE A 49 2.50 -2.38 0.86
C PHE A 49 3.08 -1.68 -0.37
N ILE A 50 4.20 -0.96 -0.23
CA ILE A 50 4.87 -0.31 -1.37
C ILE A 50 5.31 -1.35 -2.40
N TRP A 51 5.91 -2.45 -1.94
CA TRP A 51 6.30 -3.57 -2.82
C TRP A 51 5.11 -4.16 -3.57
N ASP A 52 4.02 -4.44 -2.86
CA ASP A 52 2.82 -5.05 -3.43
C ASP A 52 2.13 -4.13 -4.45
N ILE A 53 2.03 -2.83 -4.15
CA ILE A 53 1.54 -1.83 -5.11
C ILE A 53 2.45 -1.76 -6.34
N GLY A 54 3.78 -1.79 -6.17
CA GLY A 54 4.72 -1.84 -7.27
C GLY A 54 4.50 -3.05 -8.18
N ARG A 55 4.22 -4.23 -7.58
CA ARG A 55 3.87 -5.45 -8.33
C ARG A 55 2.57 -5.31 -9.10
N ILE A 56 1.52 -4.76 -8.47
CA ILE A 56 0.23 -4.49 -9.13
C ILE A 56 0.46 -3.56 -10.32
N ALA A 57 1.15 -2.44 -10.13
CA ALA A 57 1.45 -1.48 -11.19
C ALA A 57 2.22 -2.14 -12.35
N MET A 58 3.27 -2.93 -12.06
CA MET A 58 4.03 -3.66 -13.09
C MET A 58 3.16 -4.67 -13.86
N SER A 59 2.27 -5.38 -13.16
CA SER A 59 1.38 -6.36 -13.80
C SER A 59 0.38 -5.70 -14.74
N LEU A 60 -0.18 -4.55 -14.34
CA LEU A 60 -1.10 -3.76 -15.16
C LEU A 60 -0.41 -3.21 -16.40
N THR A 61 0.81 -2.66 -16.26
CA THR A 61 1.60 -2.22 -17.40
C THR A 61 1.87 -3.36 -18.37
N ARG A 62 2.14 -4.58 -17.88
CA ARG A 62 2.39 -5.76 -18.71
C ARG A 62 1.14 -6.21 -19.47
N GLN A 63 -0.04 -6.17 -18.85
CA GLN A 63 -1.31 -6.54 -19.49
C GLN A 63 -1.65 -5.59 -20.65
N SER A 64 -1.42 -4.29 -20.48
CA SER A 64 -1.62 -3.30 -21.55
C SER A 64 -0.72 -3.54 -22.77
N GLN A 65 0.48 -4.10 -22.60
CA GLN A 65 1.39 -4.43 -23.71
C GLN A 65 0.92 -5.66 -24.51
N HIS A 66 0.19 -6.58 -23.89
CA HIS A 66 -0.27 -7.80 -24.54
C HIS A 66 -1.54 -7.61 -25.38
N GLN A 67 -2.27 -6.51 -25.16
CA GLN A 67 -3.55 -6.17 -25.79
C GLN A 67 -3.39 -5.15 -26.96
N LYS A 68 -2.26 -5.19 -27.70
CA LYS A 68 -2.09 -4.40 -28.92
C LYS A 68 -2.28 -5.33 -30.12
N PRO A 69 -3.37 -5.24 -30.90
CA PRO A 69 -3.46 -6.01 -32.14
C PRO A 69 -2.42 -5.49 -33.14
N ALA A 70 -1.89 -6.41 -33.94
CA ALA A 70 -1.03 -6.14 -35.08
C ALA A 70 -1.70 -5.23 -36.11
#